data_AF-A0A924M9G5-F1
#
_entry.id   AF-A0A924M9G5-F1
#
_cell.length_a   1.000
_cell.length_b   1.000
_cell.length_c   1.000
_cell.angle_alpha   90.00
_cell.angle_beta   90.00
_cell.angle_gamma   90.00
#
_symmetry.space_group_name_H-M   'P 1'
#
loop_
_entity.id
_entity.type
_entity.pdbx_description
1 polymer ?
#
loop_
_entity_poly.entity_id
_entity_poly.type
_entity_poly.pdbx_seq_one_letter_code
_entity_poly.pdbx_strand_id
1 'polypeptide(L)'
;MYSGLLGLHSLLRWIMIIFLVINIIRVNVEADEEFDAVDKKWSLRLLIVTHINLLIGLFQYFFGDKGLQMISRENYTMQDVMKSSGLRFWIIEHPTMMILSVILITISHSTSKKTGTPLRKHRIMSILYILAVLVIVAGVPWPFRHLEIARPWFRAMY
;
A
#
# COMPACT_ATOMS: atom_id res chain seq x y z
N MET A 1 -1.59 11.66 20.22
CA MET A 1 -2.09 10.37 19.67
C MET A 1 -2.05 10.34 18.14
N TYR A 2 -2.59 11.36 17.44
CA TYR A 2 -2.56 11.43 15.97
C TYR A 2 -1.15 11.36 15.36
N SER A 3 -0.19 12.13 15.86
CA SER A 3 1.20 12.13 15.35
C SER A 3 1.89 10.78 15.50
N GLY A 4 1.58 10.04 16.56
CA GLY A 4 2.12 8.68 16.78
C GLY A 4 1.61 7.67 15.75
N LEU A 5 0.29 7.70 15.45
CA LEU A 5 -0.31 6.85 14.42
C LEU A 5 0.19 7.23 13.02
N LEU A 6 0.37 8.52 12.76
CA LEU A 6 0.93 9.02 11.49
C LEU A 6 2.37 8.55 11.29
N GLY A 7 3.21 8.69 12.32
CA GLY A 7 4.58 8.15 12.34
C GLY A 7 4.61 6.64 12.12
N LEU A 8 3.76 5.90 12.82
CA LEU A 8 3.65 4.46 12.69
C LEU A 8 3.23 4.04 11.28
N HIS A 9 2.22 4.67 10.69
CA HIS A 9 1.80 4.39 9.32
C HIS A 9 2.89 4.73 8.30
N SER A 10 3.61 5.84 8.50
CA SER A 10 4.74 6.20 7.65
C SER A 10 5.88 5.19 7.75
N LEU A 11 6.17 4.68 8.95
CA LEU A 11 7.19 3.65 9.17
C LEU A 11 6.77 2.32 8.53
N LEU A 12 5.54 1.87 8.79
CA LEU A 12 5.00 0.62 8.27
C LEU A 12 4.93 0.63 6.74
N ARG A 13 4.64 1.77 6.10
CA ARG A 13 4.73 1.90 4.64
C ARG A 13 6.13 1.56 4.12
N TRP A 14 7.20 2.03 4.78
CA TRP A 14 8.56 1.70 4.38
C TRP A 14 8.90 0.23 4.60
N ILE A 15 8.51 -0.33 5.75
CA ILE A 15 8.68 -1.77 6.03
C ILE A 15 7.93 -2.61 4.98
N MET A 16 6.70 -2.22 4.64
CA MET A 16 5.89 -2.86 3.60
C MET A 16 6.60 -2.84 2.25
N ILE A 17 7.13 -1.68 1.83
CA ILE A 17 7.86 -1.53 0.56
C ILE A 17 9.12 -2.41 0.54
N ILE A 18 9.89 -2.44 1.63
CA ILE A 18 11.08 -3.30 1.74
C ILE A 18 10.69 -4.77 1.57
N PHE A 19 9.66 -5.23 2.28
CA PHE A 19 9.19 -6.61 2.14
C PHE A 19 8.64 -6.91 0.75
N LEU A 20 7.99 -5.94 0.10
CA LEU A 20 7.50 -6.08 -1.26
C LEU A 20 8.65 -6.24 -2.26
N VAL A 21 9.70 -5.42 -2.14
CA VAL A 21 10.91 -5.53 -2.98
C VAL A 21 11.62 -6.87 -2.75
N ILE A 22 11.78 -7.31 -1.49
CA ILE A 22 12.36 -8.64 -1.18
C ILE A 22 11.57 -9.74 -1.86
N ASN A 23 10.24 -9.73 -1.75
CA ASN A 23 9.39 -10.73 -2.40
C ASN A 23 9.54 -10.69 -3.93
N ILE A 24 9.60 -9.50 -4.55
CA ILE A 24 9.83 -9.37 -6.00
C ILE A 24 11.17 -9.99 -6.40
N ILE A 25 12.26 -9.68 -5.69
CA ILE A 25 13.58 -10.23 -6.02
C ILE A 25 13.55 -11.75 -5.92
N ARG A 26 13.03 -12.30 -4.81
CA ARG A 26 12.96 -13.75 -4.58
C ARG A 26 12.19 -14.47 -5.67
N VAL A 27 10.96 -14.04 -5.97
CA VAL A 27 10.12 -14.74 -6.96
C VAL A 27 10.65 -14.64 -8.39
N ASN A 28 11.57 -13.72 -8.69
CA ASN A 28 12.18 -13.60 -10.02
C ASN A 28 13.55 -14.29 -10.10
N VAL A 29 14.34 -14.28 -9.02
CA VAL A 29 15.66 -14.95 -8.98
C VAL A 29 15.48 -16.46 -8.82
N GLU A 30 14.58 -16.89 -7.96
CA GLU A 30 14.32 -18.30 -7.64
C GLU A 30 13.22 -18.89 -8.56
N ALA A 31 12.99 -18.30 -9.74
CA ALA A 31 11.85 -18.64 -10.60
C ALA A 31 11.87 -20.08 -11.12
N ASP A 32 13.07 -20.65 -11.29
CA ASP A 32 13.30 -22.03 -11.72
C ASP A 32 13.52 -23.00 -10.54
N GLU A 33 13.55 -22.49 -9.30
CA GLU A 33 13.71 -23.29 -8.09
C GLU A 33 12.36 -23.81 -7.57
N GLU A 34 12.42 -24.72 -6.58
CA GLU A 34 11.21 -25.17 -5.91
C GLU A 34 10.64 -24.08 -5.00
N PHE A 35 9.31 -23.89 -5.07
CA PHE A 35 8.63 -22.93 -4.21
C PHE A 35 8.61 -23.43 -2.77
N ASP A 36 9.43 -22.82 -1.91
CA ASP A 36 9.79 -23.37 -0.61
C ASP A 36 9.00 -22.76 0.57
N ALA A 37 9.39 -23.11 1.79
CA ALA A 37 8.80 -22.57 3.01
C ALA A 37 9.24 -21.13 3.32
N VAL A 38 10.39 -20.70 2.81
CA VAL A 38 10.94 -19.35 3.01
C VAL A 38 10.14 -18.33 2.21
N ASP A 39 9.77 -18.64 0.97
CA ASP A 39 8.91 -17.77 0.15
C ASP A 39 7.53 -17.55 0.78
N LYS A 40 6.93 -18.61 1.32
CA LYS A 40 5.67 -18.50 2.06
C LYS A 40 5.80 -17.58 3.26
N LYS A 41 6.90 -17.67 4.01
CA LYS A 41 7.16 -16.83 5.19
C LYS A 41 7.35 -15.36 4.79
N TRP A 42 8.09 -15.08 3.72
CA TRP A 42 8.28 -13.71 3.22
C TRP A 42 6.98 -13.10 2.70
N SER A 43 6.19 -13.89 1.97
CA SER A 43 4.87 -13.48 1.50
C SER A 43 3.92 -13.18 2.67
N LEU A 44 3.95 -14.01 3.72
CA LEU A 44 3.15 -13.82 4.93
C LEU A 44 3.57 -12.55 5.70
N ARG A 45 4.88 -12.29 5.86
CA ARG A 45 5.37 -11.07 6.51
C ARG A 45 4.88 -9.81 5.79
N LEU A 46 4.98 -9.79 4.46
CA LEU A 46 4.45 -8.72 3.64
C LEU A 46 2.93 -8.55 3.85
N LEU A 47 2.17 -9.66 3.85
CA LEU A 47 0.73 -9.63 4.07
C LEU A 47 0.37 -8.99 5.41
N ILE A 48 0.99 -9.44 6.51
CA ILE A 48 0.73 -8.95 7.87
C ILE A 48 1.01 -7.44 7.94
N VAL A 49 2.18 -7.00 7.50
CA VAL A 49 2.55 -5.57 7.53
C VAL A 49 1.59 -4.75 6.68
N THR A 50 1.20 -5.23 5.50
CA THR A 50 0.25 -4.55 4.60
C THR A 50 -1.12 -4.36 5.26
N HIS A 51 -1.63 -5.38 5.96
CA HIS A 51 -2.94 -5.31 6.62
C HIS A 51 -2.92 -4.41 7.84
N ILE A 52 -1.87 -4.48 8.67
CA ILE A 52 -1.69 -3.56 9.80
C ILE A 52 -1.61 -2.12 9.29
N ASN A 53 -0.83 -1.89 8.23
CA ASN A 53 -0.71 -0.58 7.60
C ASN A 53 -2.06 -0.07 7.07
N LEU A 54 -2.87 -0.94 6.43
CA LEU A 54 -4.21 -0.62 5.96
C LEU A 54 -5.15 -0.23 7.11
N LEU A 55 -5.18 -0.99 8.20
CA LEU A 55 -6.06 -0.69 9.34
C LEU A 55 -5.74 0.68 9.96
N ILE A 56 -4.46 1.00 10.13
CA ILE A 56 -4.03 2.32 10.61
C ILE A 56 -4.39 3.41 9.58
N GLY A 57 -4.24 3.12 8.28
CA GLY A 57 -4.62 4.04 7.20
C GLY A 57 -6.12 4.32 7.16
N LEU A 58 -6.96 3.30 7.35
CA LEU A 58 -8.41 3.46 7.46
C LEU A 58 -8.80 4.30 8.68
N PHE A 59 -8.16 4.05 9.83
CA PHE A 59 -8.38 4.90 11.00
C PHE A 59 -8.05 6.36 10.69
N GLN A 60 -6.92 6.64 10.03
CA GLN A 60 -6.55 8.01 9.62
C GLN A 60 -7.50 8.58 8.55
N TYR A 61 -8.05 7.75 7.67
CA TYR A 61 -9.00 8.19 6.65
C TYR A 61 -10.34 8.66 7.25
N PHE A 62 -10.86 7.94 8.26
CA PHE A 62 -12.12 8.31 8.93
C PHE A 62 -11.94 9.38 10.01
N PHE A 63 -10.83 9.35 10.76
CA PHE A 63 -10.65 10.15 11.97
C PHE A 63 -9.48 11.14 11.92
N GLY A 64 -8.65 11.09 10.88
CA GLY A 64 -7.50 11.96 10.71
C GLY A 64 -7.80 13.25 9.96
N ASP A 65 -6.80 14.13 9.93
CA ASP A 65 -6.91 15.45 9.28
C ASP A 65 -6.98 15.37 7.74
N LYS A 66 -6.50 14.27 7.15
CA LYS A 66 -6.52 14.01 5.70
C LYS A 66 -7.36 12.77 5.44
N GLY A 67 -8.52 12.95 4.81
CA GLY A 67 -9.53 11.92 4.61
C GLY A 67 -10.94 12.51 4.66
N LEU A 68 -11.90 11.76 5.18
CA LEU A 68 -13.31 12.18 5.21
C LEU A 68 -13.57 13.41 6.08
N GLN A 69 -12.78 13.63 7.13
CA GLN A 69 -12.97 14.82 7.97
C GLN A 69 -12.73 16.13 7.22
N MET A 70 -12.01 16.12 6.10
CA MET A 70 -11.84 17.31 5.26
C MET A 70 -13.19 17.82 4.72
N ILE A 71 -14.13 16.91 4.44
CA ILE A 71 -15.47 17.23 3.95
C ILE A 71 -16.25 17.95 5.05
N SER A 72 -16.27 17.39 6.25
CA SER A 72 -17.06 17.90 7.38
C SER A 72 -16.49 19.18 7.99
N ARG A 73 -15.16 19.34 8.04
CA ARG A 73 -14.53 20.51 8.67
C ARG A 73 -14.63 21.78 7.83
N GLU A 74 -14.64 21.64 6.50
CA GLU A 74 -14.63 22.77 5.57
C GLU A 74 -15.94 22.88 4.78
N ASN A 75 -16.96 22.09 5.14
CA ASN A 75 -18.28 22.03 4.50
C ASN A 75 -18.21 21.83 2.97
N TYR A 76 -17.23 21.05 2.49
CA TYR A 76 -17.14 20.71 1.08
C TYR A 76 -18.25 19.75 0.67
N THR A 77 -18.78 19.92 -0.54
CA THR A 77 -19.65 18.93 -1.17
C THR A 77 -18.83 17.90 -1.94
N MET A 78 -19.43 16.77 -2.33
CA MET A 78 -18.75 15.83 -3.24
C MET A 78 -18.41 16.45 -4.60
N GLN A 79 -19.17 17.46 -5.02
CA GLN A 79 -18.85 18.19 -6.24
C GLN A 79 -17.54 18.97 -6.10
N ASP A 80 -17.28 19.56 -4.94
CA ASP A 80 -16.04 20.31 -4.67
C ASP A 80 -14.83 19.38 -4.60
N VAL A 81 -15.00 18.21 -3.97
CA VAL A 81 -13.99 17.15 -3.92
C VAL A 81 -13.57 16.74 -5.33
N MET A 82 -14.53 16.55 -6.25
CA MET A 82 -14.21 16.12 -7.60
C MET A 82 -13.55 17.22 -8.44
N LYS A 83 -13.83 18.50 -8.16
CA LYS A 83 -13.24 19.65 -8.86
C LYS A 83 -11.79 19.91 -8.46
N SER A 84 -11.42 19.70 -7.20
CA SER A 84 -10.06 19.92 -6.70
C SER A 84 -9.22 18.64 -6.78
N SER A 85 -8.09 18.69 -7.48
CA SER A 85 -7.15 17.56 -7.55
C SER A 85 -6.59 17.16 -6.19
N GLY A 86 -6.25 18.13 -5.32
CA GLY A 86 -5.81 17.87 -3.96
C GLY A 86 -6.87 17.15 -3.12
N LEU A 87 -8.11 17.63 -3.10
CA LEU A 87 -9.20 17.00 -2.35
C LEU A 87 -9.50 15.59 -2.87
N ARG A 88 -9.63 15.44 -4.19
CA ARG A 88 -9.89 14.14 -4.83
C ARG A 88 -8.81 13.12 -4.51
N PHE A 89 -7.54 13.54 -4.49
CA PHE A 89 -6.44 12.65 -4.16
C PHE A 89 -6.58 12.08 -2.74
N TRP A 90 -6.78 12.92 -1.73
CA TRP A 90 -6.83 12.46 -0.33
C TRP A 90 -8.09 11.68 0.02
N ILE A 91 -9.23 12.04 -0.58
CA ILE A 91 -10.52 11.44 -0.25
C ILE A 91 -10.81 10.19 -1.10
N ILE A 92 -10.36 10.16 -2.36
CA ILE A 92 -10.75 9.11 -3.31
C ILE A 92 -9.55 8.34 -3.84
N GLU A 93 -8.59 9.02 -4.47
CA GLU A 93 -7.56 8.34 -5.27
C GLU A 93 -6.59 7.54 -4.38
N HIS A 94 -6.08 8.17 -3.31
CA HIS A 94 -5.17 7.55 -2.35
C HIS A 94 -5.77 6.29 -1.69
N PRO A 95 -6.92 6.35 -0.98
CA PRO A 95 -7.48 5.18 -0.32
C PRO A 95 -7.83 4.08 -1.33
N THR A 96 -8.36 4.44 -2.51
CA THR A 96 -8.67 3.46 -3.58
C THR A 96 -7.42 2.72 -4.05
N MET A 97 -6.34 3.44 -4.34
CA MET A 97 -5.06 2.82 -4.75
C MET A 97 -4.45 1.95 -3.65
N MET A 98 -4.53 2.38 -2.38
CA MET A 98 -4.02 1.57 -1.27
C MET A 98 -4.82 0.28 -1.08
N ILE A 99 -6.14 0.33 -1.17
CA ILE A 99 -7.01 -0.86 -1.11
C ILE A 99 -6.71 -1.80 -2.28
N LEU A 100 -6.58 -1.26 -3.51
CA LEU A 100 -6.23 -2.06 -4.68
C LEU A 100 -4.88 -2.76 -4.50
N SER A 101 -3.88 -2.06 -3.95
CA SER A 101 -2.57 -2.63 -3.65
C SER A 101 -2.66 -3.78 -2.63
N VAL A 102 -3.47 -3.61 -1.58
CA VAL A 102 -3.71 -4.67 -0.57
C VAL A 102 -4.35 -5.89 -1.22
N ILE A 103 -5.37 -5.69 -2.07
CA ILE A 103 -6.04 -6.79 -2.78
C ILE A 103 -5.03 -7.58 -3.62
N LEU A 104 -4.17 -6.91 -4.39
CA LEU A 104 -3.14 -7.55 -5.20
C LEU A 104 -2.16 -8.38 -4.33
N ILE A 105 -1.69 -7.81 -3.22
CA ILE A 105 -0.80 -8.50 -2.27
C ILE A 105 -1.49 -9.73 -1.64
N THR A 106 -2.77 -9.62 -1.28
CA THR A 106 -3.56 -10.72 -0.72
C THR A 106 -3.78 -11.85 -1.72
N ILE A 107 -4.04 -11.53 -2.99
CA ILE A 107 -4.17 -12.52 -4.07
C ILE A 107 -2.81 -13.20 -4.31
N SER A 108 -1.70 -12.44 -4.27
CA SER A 108 -0.35 -13.00 -4.42
C SER A 108 -0.04 -14.01 -3.31
N HIS A 109 -0.28 -13.64 -2.04
CA HIS A 109 -0.12 -14.57 -0.92
C HIS A 109 -1.07 -15.78 -1.02
N SER A 110 -2.31 -15.59 -1.45
CA SER A 110 -3.24 -16.71 -1.66
C SER A 110 -2.74 -17.67 -2.73
N THR A 111 -2.03 -17.18 -3.75
CA THR A 111 -1.41 -18.00 -4.80
C THR A 111 -0.29 -18.88 -4.27
N SER A 112 0.53 -18.38 -3.33
CA SER A 112 1.61 -19.17 -2.68
C SER A 112 1.11 -20.46 -1.98
N LYS A 113 -0.15 -20.47 -1.55
CA LYS A 113 -0.78 -21.58 -0.83
C LYS A 113 -1.45 -22.60 -1.74
N LYS A 114 -1.72 -22.25 -3.00
CA LYS A 114 -2.41 -23.14 -3.95
C LYS A 114 -1.49 -24.27 -4.42
N THR A 115 -2.07 -25.38 -4.87
CA THR A 115 -1.35 -26.46 -5.54
C THR A 115 -1.06 -26.07 -7.00
N GLY A 116 0.12 -26.46 -7.51
CA GLY A 116 0.58 -26.10 -8.86
C GLY A 116 2.10 -26.11 -8.98
N THR A 117 2.62 -25.98 -10.20
CA THR A 117 4.07 -25.98 -10.47
C THR A 117 4.76 -24.75 -9.86
N PRO A 118 6.00 -24.88 -9.36
CA PRO A 118 6.77 -23.76 -8.81
C PRO A 118 6.85 -22.57 -9.77
N LEU A 119 7.28 -22.81 -11.02
CA LEU A 119 7.41 -21.79 -12.07
C LEU A 119 6.12 -20.97 -12.27
N ARG A 120 4.95 -21.62 -12.27
CA ARG A 120 3.67 -20.93 -12.44
C ARG A 120 3.35 -20.04 -11.24
N LYS A 121 3.68 -20.46 -10.02
CA LYS A 121 3.47 -19.67 -8.80
C LYS A 121 4.37 -18.45 -8.80
N HIS A 122 5.67 -18.62 -9.03
CA HIS A 122 6.63 -17.52 -9.10
C HIS A 122 6.22 -16.46 -10.12
N ARG A 123 5.81 -16.88 -11.33
CA ARG A 123 5.38 -15.96 -12.39
C ARG A 123 4.13 -15.16 -12.02
N ILE A 124 3.09 -15.80 -11.47
CA ILE A 124 1.86 -15.10 -11.06
C ILE A 124 2.15 -14.14 -9.90
N MET A 125 2.91 -14.59 -8.90
CA MET A 125 3.28 -13.75 -7.76
C MET A 125 4.12 -12.55 -8.17
N SER A 126 5.08 -12.73 -9.08
CA SER A 126 5.89 -11.66 -9.66
C SER A 126 5.03 -10.57 -10.30
N ILE A 127 4.10 -10.96 -11.18
CA ILE A 127 3.18 -10.01 -11.85
C ILE A 127 2.34 -9.25 -10.82
N LEU A 128 1.75 -9.95 -9.85
CA LEU A 128 0.91 -9.32 -8.82
C LEU A 128 1.70 -8.36 -7.94
N TYR A 129 2.93 -8.70 -7.56
CA TYR A 129 3.78 -7.83 -6.77
C TYR A 129 4.26 -6.60 -7.56
N ILE A 130 4.61 -6.76 -8.84
CA ILE A 130 4.97 -5.63 -9.71
C ILE A 130 3.77 -4.68 -9.86
N LEU A 131 2.57 -5.20 -10.13
CA LEU A 131 1.36 -4.38 -10.20
C LEU A 131 1.09 -3.67 -8.87
N ALA A 132 1.26 -4.34 -7.73
CA ALA A 132 1.10 -3.72 -6.43
C ALA A 132 2.11 -2.58 -6.21
N VAL A 133 3.38 -2.75 -6.58
CA VAL A 133 4.39 -1.68 -6.52
C VAL A 133 3.97 -0.48 -7.36
N LEU A 134 3.52 -0.70 -8.60
CA LEU A 134 3.11 0.39 -9.49
C LEU A 134 1.96 1.19 -8.88
N VAL A 135 0.96 0.52 -8.31
CA VAL A 135 -0.16 1.17 -7.62
C VAL A 135 0.29 1.92 -6.37
N ILE A 136 1.21 1.37 -5.57
CA ILE A 136 1.79 2.04 -4.40
C ILE A 136 2.57 3.29 -4.81
N VAL A 137 3.41 3.20 -5.83
CA VAL A 137 4.17 4.34 -6.35
C VAL A 137 3.23 5.42 -6.89
N ALA A 138 2.15 5.04 -7.58
CA ALA A 138 1.14 5.98 -8.06
C ALA A 138 0.28 6.58 -6.94
N GLY A 139 0.04 5.84 -5.86
CA GLY A 139 -0.92 6.23 -4.82
C GLY A 139 -0.33 6.87 -3.58
N VAL A 140 0.95 6.69 -3.30
CA VAL A 140 1.60 7.32 -2.14
C VAL A 140 1.92 8.80 -2.43
N PRO A 141 1.68 9.71 -1.48
CA PRO A 141 1.93 11.15 -1.64
C PRO A 141 3.42 11.50 -1.53
N TRP A 142 4.23 11.05 -2.49
CA TRP A 142 5.68 11.28 -2.50
C TRP A 142 6.06 12.76 -2.56
N PRO A 143 7.27 13.13 -2.12
CA PRO A 143 7.70 14.55 -2.10
C PRO A 143 7.85 15.16 -3.49
N PHE A 144 8.01 14.34 -4.53
CA PHE A 144 8.07 14.79 -5.93
C PHE A 144 6.69 14.96 -6.59
N ARG A 145 5.59 14.82 -5.84
CA ARG A 145 4.23 15.08 -6.34
C ARG A 145 3.94 16.58 -6.36
N HIS A 146 2.80 16.98 -6.94
CA HIS A 146 2.34 18.36 -6.91
C HIS A 146 2.19 18.88 -5.48
N LEU A 147 2.36 20.19 -5.26
CA LEU A 147 2.43 20.83 -3.91
C LEU A 147 1.29 20.44 -2.96
N GLU A 148 0.07 20.28 -3.47
CA GLU A 148 -1.12 19.92 -2.68
C GLU A 148 -1.06 18.48 -2.12
N ILE A 149 -0.34 17.61 -2.82
CA ILE A 149 -0.23 16.18 -2.54
C ILE A 149 1.09 15.87 -1.83
N ALA A 150 2.18 16.57 -2.18
CA ALA A 150 3.54 16.24 -1.75
C ALA A 150 3.67 16.13 -0.23
N ARG A 151 4.28 15.04 0.24
CA ARG A 151 4.62 14.81 1.65
C ARG A 151 6.08 14.37 1.76
N PRO A 152 6.75 14.66 2.89
CA PRO A 152 8.09 14.15 3.16
C PRO A 152 8.15 12.62 3.08
N TRP A 153 9.32 12.09 2.74
CA TRP A 153 9.58 10.64 2.69
C TRP A 153 9.19 9.92 3.98
N PHE A 154 9.43 10.53 5.13
CA PHE A 154 9.03 10.05 6.43
C PHE A 154 8.38 11.18 7.22
N ARG A 155 7.26 10.88 7.88
CA ARG A 155 6.54 11.86 8.70
C ARG A 155 6.26 11.28 10.07
N ALA A 156 7.02 11.70 11.07
CA ALA A 156 6.80 11.34 12.47
C ALA A 156 6.13 12.46 13.29
N MET A 157 6.31 13.73 12.91
CA MET A 157 5.74 14.90 13.56
C MET A 157 5.51 16.00 12.50
N TYR A 158 4.38 16.72 12.64
CA TYR A 158 3.88 17.86 11.84
C TYR A 158 4.22 17.86 10.32
#